data_AF-A0A9D4I6D9-F1
#
_entry.id   AF-A0A9D4I6D9-F1
#
_cell.length_a   1.000
_cell.length_b   1.000
_cell.length_c   1.000
_cell.angle_alpha   90.00
_cell.angle_beta   90.00
_cell.angle_gamma   90.00
#
_symmetry.space_group_name_H-M   'P 1'
#
loop_
_entity.id
_entity.type
_entity.pdbx_description
1 polymer ?
#
loop_
_entity_poly.entity_id
_entity_poly.type
_entity_poly.pdbx_seq_one_letter_code
_entity_poly.pdbx_strand_id
1 'polypeptide(L)' 'MICKGEHLITGDDQGNITVYELFRLRQLTSLPLYVPVHCLAITNGNSHIMAGLRDGKLIIIGIKSPNEVR' A
#
# COMPACT_ATOMS: atom_id res chain seq x y z
N MET A 1 -1.28 6.79 5.86
CA MET A 1 -0.88 5.61 6.64
C MET A 1 -2.13 4.80 6.99
N ILE A 2 -2.09 3.48 6.86
CA ILE A 2 -3.18 2.57 7.23
C ILE A 2 -2.60 1.41 8.04
N CYS A 3 -3.29 1.01 9.10
CA CYS A 3 -3.01 -0.24 9.82
C CYS A 3 -4.14 -1.24 9.53
N LYS A 4 -3.80 -2.45 9.08
CA LYS A 4 -4.79 -3.52 8.85
C LYS A 4 -4.21 -4.88 9.19
N GLY A 5 -4.83 -5.57 10.17
CA GLY A 5 -4.28 -6.80 10.73
C GLY A 5 -2.85 -6.58 11.21
N GLU A 6 -1.93 -7.43 10.76
CA GLU A 6 -0.50 -7.39 11.10
C GLU A 6 0.33 -6.47 10.19
N HIS A 7 -0.31 -5.63 9.36
CA HIS A 7 0.36 -4.82 8.35
C HIS A 7 0.18 -3.33 8.58
N LEU A 8 1.25 -2.59 8.40
CA LEU A 8 1.29 -1.13 8.31
C LEU A 8 1.60 -0.74 6.86
N ILE A 9 0.76 0.09 6.26
CA ILE A 9 0.94 0.58 4.89
C ILE A 9 1.14 2.09 4.94
N THR A 10 2.27 2.55 4.44
CA THR A 10 2.63 3.96 4.37
C THR A 10 2.74 4.42 2.92
N GLY A 11 2.55 5.73 2.73
CA GLY A 11 2.82 6.42 1.48
C GLY A 11 3.65 7.65 1.81
N ASP A 12 4.60 8.01 0.97
CA ASP A 12 5.51 9.13 1.22
C ASP A 12 5.52 10.19 0.09
N ASP A 13 6.26 11.28 0.34
CA ASP A 13 6.41 12.40 -0.58
C ASP A 13 7.35 12.10 -1.77
N GLN A 14 8.07 10.97 -1.75
CA GLN A 14 8.83 10.46 -2.90
C GLN A 14 7.96 9.57 -3.81
N GLY A 15 6.71 9.32 -3.40
CA GLY A 15 5.77 8.49 -4.13
C GLY A 15 5.93 6.99 -3.88
N ASN A 16 6.61 6.59 -2.80
CA ASN A 16 6.66 5.18 -2.43
C ASN A 16 5.43 4.80 -1.62
N ILE A 17 4.92 3.61 -1.88
CA ILE A 17 4.02 2.90 -0.97
C ILE A 17 4.79 1.75 -0.37
N THR A 18 4.89 1.70 0.95
CA THR A 18 5.67 0.68 1.65
C THR A 18 4.79 -0.09 2.63
N VAL A 19 4.94 -1.42 2.62
CA VAL A 19 4.24 -2.32 3.54
C VAL A 19 5.24 -2.85 4.56
N TYR A 20 4.89 -2.76 5.83
CA TYR A 20 5.67 -3.26 6.95
C TYR A 20 4.86 -4.29 7.76
N GLU A 21 5.56 -5.21 8.44
CA GLU A 21 5.01 -5.87 9.62
C GLU A 21 4.74 -4.83 10.71
N LEU A 22 3.53 -4.78 11.25
CA LEU A 22 3.08 -3.75 12.18
C LEU A 22 3.91 -3.74 13.48
N PHE A 23 4.11 -4.89 14.11
CA PHE A 23 4.76 -4.97 15.43
C PHE A 23 6.29 -4.93 15.37
N ARG A 24 6.89 -5.33 14.26
CA ARG A 24 8.36 -5.34 14.08
C ARG A 24 8.87 -4.17 13.26
N LEU A 25 7.97 -3.41 12.62
CA LEU A 25 8.29 -2.38 11.63
C LEU A 25 9.26 -2.87 10.55
N ARG A 26 9.21 -4.17 10.24
CA ARG A 26 10.06 -4.79 9.24
C ARG A 26 9.43 -4.58 7.87
N GLN A 27 10.15 -3.93 6.96
CA GLN A 27 9.68 -3.74 5.59
C GLN A 27 9.48 -5.08 4.90
N LEU A 28 8.29 -5.28 4.33
CA LEU A 28 7.93 -6.47 3.56
C LEU A 28 8.08 -6.22 2.06
N THR A 29 7.58 -5.08 1.58
CA THR A 29 7.68 -4.69 0.16
C THR A 29 7.52 -3.18 0.01
N SER A 30 7.98 -2.64 -1.12
CA SER A 30 7.80 -1.24 -1.49
C SER A 30 7.49 -1.13 -2.98
N LEU A 31 6.56 -0.25 -3.33
CA LEU A 31 6.14 0.04 -4.70
C LEU A 31 6.38 1.53 -5.01
N PRO A 32 7.31 1.87 -5.92
CA PRO A 32 7.51 3.25 -6.34
C PRO A 32 6.45 3.68 -7.37
N LEU A 33 5.71 4.74 -7.08
CA LEU A 33 4.78 5.40 -7.99
C LEU A 33 5.33 6.71 -8.57
N TYR A 34 6.45 7.20 -8.05
CA TYR A 34 7.17 8.40 -8.51
C TYR A 34 6.37 9.70 -8.51
N VAL A 35 5.22 9.71 -7.85
CA VAL A 35 4.37 10.88 -7.59
C VAL A 35 3.97 10.83 -6.13
N PRO A 36 4.06 11.95 -5.37
CA PRO A 36 3.76 11.95 -3.94
C PRO A 36 2.39 11.36 -3.61
N VAL A 37 2.36 10.47 -2.61
CA VAL A 37 1.13 9.82 -2.16
C VAL A 37 0.39 10.77 -1.22
N HIS A 38 -0.82 11.16 -1.58
CA HIS A 38 -1.66 12.07 -0.79
C HIS A 38 -2.51 11.32 0.23
N CYS A 39 -3.12 10.21 -0.17
CA CYS A 39 -3.98 9.40 0.70
C CYS A 39 -3.92 7.92 0.33
N LEU A 40 -4.28 7.08 1.30
CA LEU A 40 -4.35 5.63 1.12
C LEU A 40 -5.70 5.14 1.66
N ALA A 41 -6.27 4.12 1.01
CA ALA A 41 -7.36 3.31 1.54
C ALA A 41 -7.15 1.83 1.22
N ILE A 42 -7.79 0.94 1.98
CA ILE A 42 -7.81 -0.51 1.72
C ILE A 42 -9.26 -0.99 1.58
N THR A 43 -9.51 -1.92 0.67
CA THR A 43 -10.84 -2.50 0.52
C THR A 43 -11.21 -3.38 1.71
N ASN A 44 -12.50 -3.51 2.00
CA ASN A 44 -13.00 -4.33 3.12
C ASN A 44 -12.53 -5.80 3.05
N GLY A 45 -12.41 -6.34 1.83
CA GLY A 45 -11.93 -7.70 1.59
C GLY A 45 -10.41 -7.86 1.61
N ASN A 46 -9.64 -6.82 1.97
CA ASN A 46 -8.17 -6.81 1.95
C ASN A 46 -7.55 -7.25 0.60
N SER A 47 -8.26 -7.01 -0.50
CA SER A 47 -7.84 -7.45 -1.83
C SER A 47 -7.12 -6.35 -2.61
N HIS A 48 -7.34 -5.08 -2.26
CA HIS A 48 -6.79 -3.96 -2.99
C HIS A 48 -6.40 -2.81 -2.06
N ILE A 49 -5.30 -2.14 -2.42
CA ILE A 49 -4.88 -0.86 -1.87
C ILE A 49 -5.21 0.22 -2.90
N MET A 50 -5.80 1.32 -2.45
CA MET A 50 -6.08 2.50 -3.24
C MET A 50 -5.16 3.62 -2.81
N ALA A 51 -4.47 4.25 -3.76
CA ALA A 51 -3.56 5.37 -3.50
C ALA A 51 -3.96 6.59 -4.33
N GLY A 52 -4.37 7.65 -3.64
CA GLY A 52 -4.58 8.96 -4.27
C GLY A 52 -3.26 9.70 -4.34
N LEU A 53 -2.89 10.15 -5.54
CA LEU A 53 -1.64 10.85 -5.81
C LEU A 53 -1.87 12.36 -5.92
N ARG A 54 -0.84 13.16 -5.67
CA ARG A 54 -0.94 14.64 -5.73
C ARG A 54 -1.23 15.19 -7.14
N ASP A 55 -0.98 14.42 -8.20
CA ASP A 55 -1.32 14.79 -9.57
C ASP A 55 -2.80 14.53 -9.93
N GLY A 56 -3.62 14.11 -8.95
CA GLY A 56 -5.05 13.86 -9.12
C GLY A 56 -5.39 12.44 -9.59
N LYS A 57 -4.39 11.56 -9.80
CA LYS A 57 -4.64 10.17 -10.18
C LYS A 57 -4.96 9.29 -8.98
N LEU A 58 -5.76 8.25 -9.23
CA LEU A 58 -6.02 7.16 -8.30
C LEU A 58 -5.39 5.87 -8.83
N ILE A 59 -4.50 5.26 -8.06
CA ILE A 59 -3.87 3.98 -8.38
C ILE A 59 -4.51 2.88 -7.55
N ILE A 60 -4.85 1.76 -8.20
CA ILE A 60 -5.41 0.57 -7.55
C ILE A 60 -4.38 -0.55 -7.64
N ILE A 61 -3.98 -1.09 -6.49
CA ILE A 61 -2.94 -2.10 -6.35
C ILE A 61 -3.60 -3.37 -5.84
N GLY A 62 -3.60 -4.42 -6.65
CA GLY A 62 -4.09 -5.74 -6.24
C GLY A 62 -3.11 -6.42 -5.28
N ILE A 63 -3.63 -6.97 -4.19
CA ILE A 63 -2.89 -7.81 -3.25
C ILE A 63 -3.07 -9.26 -3.71
N LYS A 64 -2.02 -9.87 -4.26
CA LYS A 64 -2.04 -11.30 -4.60
C LYS A 64 -1.85 -12.14 -3.35
N SER A 65 -2.75 -13.11 -3.15
CA SER A 65 -2.53 -14.14 -2.14
C SER A 65 -1.50 -15.15 -2.67
N PRO A 66 -0.56 -15.64 -1.84
CA PRO A 66 0.39 -16.68 -2.27
C PRO A 66 -0.30 -17.93 -2.86
N ASN A 67 -1.53 -18.22 -2.43
CA ASN A 67 -2.35 -19.34 -2.93
C ASN A 67 -2.91 -19.14 -4.36
N GLU A 68 -2.75 -17.96 -4.95
CA GLU A 68 -3.24 -17.65 -6.32
C GLU A 68 -2.14 -17.72 -7.38
N VAL A 69 -0.90 -18.06 -6.99
CA VAL A 69 0.19 -18.33 -7.93
C VAL A 69 0.18 -19.83 -8.26
N ARG A 70 -0.57 -20.20 -9.29
CA ARG A 70 -0.46 -21.49 -9.98
C ARG A 70 0.23 -21.31 -11.32
#